data_AF-A0A8H6KRE9-F1
#
_entry.id   AF-A0A8H6KRE9-F1
#
_cell.length_a   1.000
_cell.length_b   1.000
_cell.length_c   1.000
_cell.angle_alpha   90.00
_cell.angle_beta   90.00
_cell.angle_gamma   90.00
#
_symmetry.space_group_name_H-M   'P 1'
#
loop_
_entity.id
_entity.type
_entity.pdbx_description
1 polymer ?
#
loop_
_entity_poly.entity_id
_entity_poly.type
_entity_poly.pdbx_seq_one_letter_code
_entity_poly.pdbx_strand_id
1 'polypeptide(L)'
;MNIFLRIFAGNGSTFRLTSEPWKFIIDVTRRGNVIDDIIAITVMAKAMEDPRRNGKVVTRACVTHTYPNLSQPGAPALQWIDVTSGGESYRHCCEKEYRSLEKALVEEKSGELAKSKESRKKWKDLAVERQRSPLREGKEAFWKLKEDFDKEKRSFEIERRNPSTTPRTPRSRNNATETRLRNLSKFNEELEKERTSNKQSIQVLQDINNGLRDRIKHLEDQKAQADTESRMQMKEMGDELTNLQRNIEGLELERTKHIETHQAEVQELTVTNACIHNSRRSVDHYVYNLDVRVKRMEVQAKQDSDLITKLEAENHIQKDQVTRAEEAQRRTQKKFQNMVSRHMDQIAVLKHQIRDKDESLRRSQSDLMNARTTVVNLQRGNETHHQIFPTQSHPVISQSDLETQQKLRREADERVTDLKSKLNATELEVRAKTTEIAALGRQCADRTAALNYQEKKCFDYASKLATMRSELDTAKSRAEGAEKRCAEEVAGLKEDAEASKDRVHELEMECAGKSAAASDMEKRCRDKEAYAAGLEEQLELIRGTMEGALHQVSKHGRKRRRTEVTDLED
;
A
#
# COMPACT_ATOMS: atom_id res chain seq x y z
N MET A 1 -13.74 36.79 -1.56
CA MET A 1 -12.42 36.48 -2.17
C MET A 1 -11.52 37.71 -2.30
N ASN A 2 -11.90 38.73 -3.08
CA ASN A 2 -11.06 39.92 -3.33
C ASN A 2 -10.61 40.68 -2.07
N ILE A 3 -11.42 40.71 -1.01
CA ILE A 3 -11.04 41.32 0.29
C ILE A 3 -9.93 40.50 0.97
N PHE A 4 -10.05 39.17 1.01
CA PHE A 4 -9.03 38.30 1.60
C PHE A 4 -7.69 38.35 0.86
N LEU A 5 -7.74 38.40 -0.47
CA LEU A 5 -6.53 38.42 -1.29
C LEU A 5 -5.81 39.79 -1.28
N ARG A 6 -6.53 40.89 -1.01
CA ARG A 6 -5.93 42.23 -0.81
C ARG A 6 -5.18 42.37 0.52
N ILE A 7 -5.47 41.54 1.51
CA ILE A 7 -4.83 41.58 2.84
C ILE A 7 -3.42 40.95 2.79
N PHE A 8 -3.11 40.13 1.78
CA PHE A 8 -1.79 39.56 1.59
C PHE A 8 -0.87 40.47 0.75
N ALA A 9 -0.07 41.28 1.44
CA ALA A 9 0.89 42.23 0.87
C ALA A 9 2.23 41.59 0.40
N GLY A 10 2.29 40.27 0.23
CA GLY A 10 3.50 39.57 -0.23
C GLY A 10 3.54 39.38 -1.75
N ASN A 11 4.73 39.23 -2.34
CA ASN A 11 4.94 39.01 -3.79
C ASN A 11 4.56 37.59 -4.28
N GLY A 12 3.93 36.77 -3.43
CA GLY A 12 3.56 35.40 -3.79
C GLY A 12 2.49 35.35 -4.88
N SER A 13 2.68 34.44 -5.85
CA SER A 13 1.69 34.06 -6.87
C SER A 13 0.75 32.94 -6.40
N THR A 14 1.01 32.35 -5.23
CA THR A 14 0.24 31.24 -4.66
C THR A 14 -0.17 31.54 -3.22
N PHE A 15 -1.45 31.40 -2.91
CA PHE A 15 -2.00 31.56 -1.57
C PHE A 15 -2.47 30.22 -1.02
N ARG A 16 -2.15 29.95 0.25
CA ARG A 16 -2.56 28.72 0.94
C ARG A 16 -3.45 29.09 2.11
N LEU A 17 -4.69 28.60 2.10
CA LEU A 17 -5.66 28.79 3.18
C LEU A 17 -6.03 27.43 3.75
N THR A 18 -5.80 27.22 5.03
CA THR A 18 -6.17 26.00 5.75
C THR A 18 -7.37 26.30 6.65
N SER A 19 -8.50 25.64 6.39
CA SER A 19 -9.71 25.71 7.21
C SER A 19 -10.25 24.30 7.35
N GLU A 20 -10.20 23.71 8.54
CA GLU A 20 -10.62 22.30 8.71
C GLU A 20 -12.08 22.08 8.25
N PRO A 21 -12.36 21.00 7.49
CA PRO A 21 -11.49 19.89 7.09
C PRO A 21 -10.73 20.07 5.75
N TRP A 22 -10.61 21.28 5.21
CA TRP A 22 -10.12 21.57 3.86
C TRP A 22 -8.83 22.41 3.83
N LYS A 23 -8.05 22.23 2.76
CA LYS A 23 -6.92 23.07 2.40
C LYS A 23 -7.13 23.61 0.99
N PHE A 24 -7.07 24.92 0.86
CA PHE A 24 -7.22 25.64 -0.40
C PHE A 24 -5.85 26.15 -0.85
N ILE A 25 -5.54 25.97 -2.13
CA ILE A 25 -4.42 26.61 -2.80
C ILE A 25 -5.01 27.46 -3.92
N ILE A 26 -4.69 28.75 -3.94
CA ILE A 26 -5.19 29.71 -4.93
C ILE A 26 -4.00 30.31 -5.66
N ASP A 27 -3.88 30.01 -6.95
CA ASP A 27 -2.83 30.57 -7.81
C ASP A 27 -3.38 31.77 -8.59
N VAL A 28 -2.60 32.84 -8.66
CA VAL A 28 -3.00 34.11 -9.26
C VAL A 28 -1.93 34.69 -10.17
N THR A 29 -2.33 35.49 -11.14
CA THR A 29 -1.45 36.45 -11.82
C THR A 29 -1.54 37.81 -11.14
N ARG A 30 -0.44 38.56 -11.07
CA ARG A 30 -0.40 39.90 -10.46
C ARG A 30 0.31 40.89 -11.36
N ARG A 31 -0.12 42.15 -11.29
CA ARG A 31 0.64 43.31 -11.77
C ARG A 31 0.91 44.22 -10.58
N GLY A 32 2.12 44.12 -10.05
CA GLY A 32 2.50 44.76 -8.78
C GLY A 32 1.71 44.18 -7.61
N ASN A 33 1.14 45.06 -6.77
CA ASN A 33 0.35 44.64 -5.60
C ASN A 33 -1.10 44.26 -5.95
N VAL A 34 -1.52 44.43 -7.19
CA VAL A 34 -2.87 44.12 -7.66
C VAL A 34 -2.91 42.72 -8.25
N ILE A 35 -3.88 41.92 -7.82
CA ILE A 35 -4.17 40.62 -8.44
C ILE A 35 -4.94 40.87 -9.71
N ASP A 36 -4.38 40.41 -10.82
CA ASP A 36 -4.88 40.62 -12.18
C ASP A 36 -5.89 39.51 -12.53
N ASP A 37 -5.57 38.25 -12.23
CA ASP A 37 -6.48 37.12 -12.43
C ASP A 37 -6.22 35.95 -11.45
N ILE A 38 -7.19 35.04 -11.31
CA ILE A 38 -7.05 33.78 -10.56
C ILE A 38 -6.91 32.64 -11.57
N ILE A 39 -5.73 32.01 -11.58
CA ILE A 39 -5.38 30.92 -12.50
C ILE A 39 -6.07 29.62 -12.05
N ALA A 40 -5.97 29.29 -10.77
CA ALA A 40 -6.45 28.01 -10.25
C ALA A 40 -6.89 28.10 -8.78
N ILE A 41 -7.87 27.27 -8.42
CA ILE A 41 -8.23 27.00 -7.03
C ILE A 41 -8.23 25.49 -6.81
N THR A 42 -7.28 25.01 -6.02
CA THR A 42 -7.16 23.59 -5.66
C THR A 42 -7.70 23.38 -4.26
N VAL A 43 -8.65 22.44 -4.11
CA VAL A 43 -9.25 22.07 -2.83
C VAL A 43 -8.81 20.65 -2.44
N MET A 44 -8.23 20.51 -1.26
CA MET A 44 -7.77 19.24 -0.71
C MET A 44 -8.48 18.94 0.62
N ALA A 45 -8.98 17.71 0.80
CA ALA A 45 -9.50 17.26 2.09
C ALA A 45 -8.33 16.84 2.99
N LYS A 46 -8.28 17.34 4.23
CA LYS A 46 -7.17 17.08 5.17
C LYS A 46 -7.27 15.69 5.85
N ALA A 47 -8.47 15.11 5.90
CA ALA A 47 -8.76 13.95 6.77
C ALA A 47 -8.72 12.58 6.07
N MET A 48 -8.47 12.51 4.76
CA MET A 48 -8.28 11.24 4.07
C MET A 48 -7.27 11.43 2.95
N GLU A 49 -6.09 10.84 3.11
CA GLU A 49 -5.14 10.60 2.03
C GLU A 49 -5.69 9.50 1.09
N ASP A 50 -6.93 9.66 0.63
CA ASP A 50 -7.51 8.85 -0.44
C ASP A 50 -7.13 9.53 -1.77
N PRO A 51 -6.29 8.90 -2.62
CA PRO A 51 -5.92 9.45 -3.93
C PRO A 51 -7.12 9.77 -4.82
N ARG A 52 -8.30 9.17 -4.57
CA ARG A 52 -9.55 9.43 -5.30
C ARG A 52 -10.31 10.65 -4.81
N ARG A 53 -9.99 11.17 -3.61
CA ARG A 53 -10.66 12.33 -2.98
C ARG A 53 -9.75 13.55 -2.86
N ASN A 54 -8.45 13.38 -3.10
CA ASN A 54 -7.48 14.45 -3.14
C ASN A 54 -7.61 15.27 -4.43
N GLY A 55 -7.92 16.56 -4.28
CA GLY A 55 -7.60 17.58 -5.28
C GLY A 55 -8.58 17.66 -6.45
N LYS A 56 -9.80 18.19 -6.23
CA LYS A 56 -10.52 18.81 -7.34
C LYS A 56 -9.86 20.16 -7.61
N VAL A 57 -9.15 20.27 -8.73
CA VAL A 57 -8.73 21.57 -9.26
C VAL A 57 -9.95 22.18 -9.93
N VAL A 58 -10.49 23.22 -9.32
CA VAL A 58 -11.51 24.05 -9.97
C VAL A 58 -10.74 25.14 -10.72
N THR A 59 -10.29 24.83 -11.93
CA THR A 59 -9.88 25.88 -12.86
C THR A 59 -11.14 26.58 -13.34
N ARG A 60 -11.11 27.91 -13.41
CA ARG A 60 -12.13 28.61 -14.19
C ARG A 60 -11.98 28.11 -15.62
N ALA A 61 -13.06 27.56 -16.18
CA ALA A 61 -13.15 27.21 -17.59
C ALA A 61 -12.63 28.39 -18.42
N CYS A 62 -11.86 28.09 -19.46
CA CYS A 62 -11.35 29.10 -20.39
C CYS A 62 -12.49 30.05 -20.79
N VAL A 63 -12.15 31.31 -21.09
CA VAL A 63 -13.11 32.36 -21.51
C VAL A 63 -13.97 31.91 -22.71
N THR A 64 -13.57 30.84 -23.41
CA THR A 64 -14.25 30.22 -24.54
C THR A 64 -15.44 29.32 -24.18
N HIS A 65 -15.55 28.81 -22.95
CA HIS A 65 -16.63 27.90 -22.55
C HIS A 65 -17.45 28.45 -21.37
N THR A 66 -18.39 29.34 -21.65
CA THR A 66 -19.49 29.64 -20.73
C THR A 66 -20.57 28.56 -20.87
N TYR A 67 -20.65 27.62 -19.92
CA TYR A 67 -21.80 26.70 -19.81
C TYR A 67 -22.87 27.30 -18.89
N PRO A 68 -24.15 27.41 -19.31
CA PRO A 68 -25.18 28.10 -18.54
C PRO A 68 -25.85 27.29 -17.41
N ASN A 69 -25.55 26.01 -17.20
CA ASN A 69 -26.27 25.20 -16.21
C ASN A 69 -25.33 24.46 -15.24
N LEU A 70 -25.19 25.04 -14.05
CA LEU A 70 -24.48 24.48 -12.90
C LEU A 70 -25.40 23.52 -12.14
N SER A 71 -25.34 22.22 -12.44
CA SER A 71 -25.83 21.20 -11.49
C SER A 71 -25.02 19.91 -11.39
N GLN A 72 -23.97 19.72 -12.22
CA GLN A 72 -23.04 18.60 -12.04
C GLN A 72 -21.60 18.98 -12.40
N PRO A 73 -20.63 18.90 -11.46
CA PRO A 73 -19.22 19.03 -11.79
C PRO A 73 -18.68 17.66 -12.23
N GLY A 74 -18.43 17.51 -13.53
CA GLY A 74 -17.80 16.34 -14.12
C GLY A 74 -18.31 16.04 -15.53
N ALA A 75 -17.75 16.71 -16.55
CA ALA A 75 -17.95 16.30 -17.94
C ALA A 75 -16.89 15.25 -18.31
N PRO A 76 -17.25 14.05 -18.80
CA PRO A 76 -16.31 13.00 -19.21
C PRO A 76 -15.47 13.32 -20.47
N ALA A 77 -15.66 14.50 -21.09
CA ALA A 77 -15.16 14.81 -22.43
C ALA A 77 -13.91 15.72 -22.46
N LEU A 78 -13.30 16.03 -21.32
CA LEU A 78 -12.08 16.85 -21.27
C LEU A 78 -10.84 15.96 -21.39
N GLN A 79 -10.25 15.93 -22.58
CA GLN A 79 -8.97 15.28 -22.86
C GLN A 79 -7.84 16.23 -22.44
N TRP A 80 -6.99 15.80 -21.51
CA TRP A 80 -5.86 16.57 -21.01
C TRP A 80 -4.61 16.24 -21.84
N ILE A 81 -3.89 17.27 -22.30
CA ILE A 81 -2.67 17.13 -23.09
C ILE A 81 -1.52 17.70 -22.25
N ASP A 82 -0.44 16.92 -22.10
CA ASP A 82 0.78 17.37 -21.43
C ASP A 82 1.57 18.28 -22.39
N VAL A 83 1.92 19.48 -21.93
CA VAL A 83 2.69 20.48 -22.68
C VAL A 83 3.90 20.89 -21.86
N THR A 84 5.08 20.78 -22.44
CA THR A 84 6.35 21.22 -21.84
C THR A 84 6.73 22.60 -22.32
N SER A 85 6.94 23.54 -21.39
CA SER A 85 7.45 24.89 -21.66
C SER A 85 8.42 25.28 -20.57
N GLY A 86 9.60 25.81 -20.94
CA GLY A 86 10.61 26.26 -19.96
C GLY A 86 11.23 25.15 -19.11
N GLY A 87 11.13 23.88 -19.51
CA GLY A 87 11.65 22.73 -18.77
C GLY A 87 10.66 22.12 -17.76
N GLU A 88 9.45 22.66 -17.64
CA GLU A 88 8.38 22.10 -16.80
C GLU A 88 7.19 21.64 -17.65
N SER A 89 6.53 20.57 -17.19
CA SER A 89 5.36 19.98 -17.85
C SER A 89 4.06 20.45 -17.19
N TYR A 90 3.14 20.99 -17.98
CA TYR A 90 1.81 21.43 -17.54
C TYR A 90 0.71 20.70 -18.33
N ARG A 91 -0.45 20.46 -17.72
CA ARG A 91 -1.60 19.86 -18.41
C ARG A 91 -2.57 20.92 -18.90
N HIS A 92 -2.78 20.96 -20.21
CA HIS A 92 -3.71 21.89 -20.85
C HIS A 92 -4.98 21.17 -21.32
N CYS A 93 -6.15 21.81 -21.24
CA CYS A 93 -7.44 21.19 -21.52
C CYS A 93 -8.01 21.47 -22.93
N CYS A 94 -7.22 21.99 -23.88
CA CYS A 94 -7.70 22.22 -25.25
C CYS A 94 -6.63 22.02 -26.34
N GLU A 95 -7.01 21.34 -27.42
CA GLU A 95 -6.21 21.07 -28.63
C GLU A 95 -5.96 22.32 -29.49
N LYS A 96 -6.78 23.37 -29.30
CA LYS A 96 -6.80 24.56 -30.15
C LYS A 96 -5.60 25.49 -29.90
N GLU A 97 -5.13 25.59 -28.66
CA GLU A 97 -3.94 26.40 -28.33
C GLU A 97 -2.63 25.72 -28.75
N TYR A 98 -2.56 24.39 -28.70
CA TYR A 98 -1.41 23.61 -29.17
C TYR A 98 -1.10 23.88 -30.65
N ARG A 99 -2.11 23.83 -31.52
CA ARG A 99 -1.94 24.08 -32.97
C ARG A 99 -1.55 25.52 -33.30
N SER A 100 -1.90 26.49 -32.45
CA SER A 100 -1.52 27.89 -32.64
C SER A 100 -0.03 28.14 -32.33
N LEU A 101 0.51 27.46 -31.32
CA LEU A 101 1.95 27.54 -30.98
C LEU A 101 2.83 26.85 -32.03
N GLU A 102 2.41 25.69 -32.53
CA GLU A 102 3.13 24.96 -33.59
C GLU A 102 3.23 25.76 -34.90
N LYS A 103 2.18 26.52 -35.24
CA LYS A 103 2.15 27.36 -36.44
C LYS A 103 3.14 28.53 -36.38
N ALA A 104 3.30 29.15 -35.20
CA ALA A 104 4.22 30.26 -35.01
C ALA A 104 5.69 29.85 -35.17
N LEU A 105 6.07 28.66 -34.68
CA LEU A 105 7.43 28.10 -34.79
C LEU A 105 7.84 27.75 -36.24
N VAL A 106 6.87 27.38 -37.09
CA VAL A 106 7.14 27.06 -38.50
C VAL A 106 7.34 28.32 -39.34
N GLU A 107 6.60 29.40 -39.05
CA GLU A 107 6.75 30.67 -39.77
C GLU A 107 8.12 31.32 -39.54
N GLU A 108 8.66 31.25 -38.31
CA GLU A 108 9.99 31.79 -37.97
C GLU A 108 11.13 31.15 -38.78
N LYS A 109 11.16 29.81 -38.88
CA LYS A 109 12.19 29.08 -39.66
C LYS A 109 12.13 29.36 -41.16
N SER A 110 10.95 29.69 -41.70
CA SER A 110 10.77 29.93 -43.13
C SER A 110 11.34 31.28 -43.59
N GLY A 111 11.35 32.29 -42.72
CA GLY A 111 11.82 33.65 -43.01
C GLY A 111 13.34 33.78 -43.16
N GLU A 112 14.12 32.98 -42.43
CA GLU A 112 15.59 33.02 -42.48
C GLU A 112 16.15 32.42 -43.78
N LEU A 113 15.51 31.37 -44.28
CA LEU A 113 15.92 30.69 -45.52
C LEU A 113 15.77 31.60 -46.75
N ALA A 114 14.77 32.48 -46.76
CA ALA A 114 14.52 33.43 -47.84
C ALA A 114 15.62 34.51 -47.91
N LYS A 115 16.03 35.08 -46.77
CA LYS A 115 17.07 36.11 -46.68
C LYS A 115 18.43 35.60 -47.17
N SER A 116 18.77 34.35 -46.88
CA SER A 116 20.03 33.72 -47.33
C SER A 116 20.12 33.55 -48.85
N LYS A 117 19.00 33.19 -49.51
CA LYS A 117 18.94 33.03 -50.98
C LYS A 117 19.13 34.36 -51.72
N GLU A 118 18.59 35.45 -51.20
CA GLU A 118 18.68 36.77 -51.84
C GLU A 118 20.08 37.37 -51.81
N SER A 119 20.80 37.22 -50.68
CA SER A 119 22.21 37.64 -50.58
C SER A 119 23.11 36.89 -51.57
N ARG A 120 22.86 35.58 -51.80
CA ARG A 120 23.66 34.77 -52.74
C ARG A 120 23.50 35.21 -54.20
N LYS A 121 22.34 35.76 -54.58
CA LYS A 121 22.07 36.28 -55.92
C LYS A 121 22.81 37.59 -56.18
N LYS A 122 22.76 38.54 -55.24
CA LYS A 122 23.45 39.84 -55.35
C LYS A 122 24.96 39.70 -55.55
N TRP A 123 25.60 38.75 -54.87
CA TRP A 123 27.03 38.48 -55.04
C TRP A 123 27.39 37.92 -56.43
N LYS A 124 26.52 37.09 -57.02
CA LYS A 124 26.74 36.56 -58.38
C LYS A 124 26.66 37.66 -59.43
N ASP A 125 25.68 38.55 -59.33
CA ASP A 125 25.47 39.63 -60.30
C ASP A 125 26.64 40.63 -60.30
N LEU A 126 27.17 40.98 -59.11
CA LEU A 126 28.34 41.85 -58.94
C LEU A 126 29.64 41.28 -59.53
N ALA A 127 29.81 39.95 -59.51
CA ALA A 127 30.98 39.30 -60.09
C ALA A 127 30.95 39.33 -61.63
N VAL A 128 29.77 39.18 -62.24
CA VAL A 128 29.58 39.23 -63.70
C VAL A 128 29.81 40.64 -64.25
N GLU A 129 29.35 41.67 -63.54
CA GLU A 129 29.54 43.08 -63.91
C GLU A 129 31.04 43.46 -63.99
N ARG A 130 31.82 43.03 -62.99
CA ARG A 130 33.27 43.32 -62.90
C ARG A 130 34.10 42.67 -64.00
N GLN A 131 33.71 41.50 -64.52
CA GLN A 131 34.41 40.85 -65.64
C GLN A 131 34.19 41.56 -66.99
N ARG A 132 33.07 42.28 -67.17
CA ARG A 132 32.70 42.85 -68.48
C ARG A 132 33.27 44.24 -68.77
N SER A 133 33.53 45.06 -67.74
CA SER A 133 33.99 46.45 -67.93
C SER A 133 35.37 46.60 -68.59
N PRO A 134 36.45 45.90 -68.14
CA PRO A 134 37.79 46.12 -68.70
C PRO A 134 37.94 45.66 -70.16
N LEU A 135 37.14 44.67 -70.58
CA LEU A 135 37.14 44.14 -71.95
C LEU A 135 36.44 45.08 -72.95
N ARG A 136 35.58 45.99 -72.49
CA ARG A 136 34.94 47.01 -73.35
C ARG A 136 35.93 48.12 -73.71
N GLU A 137 36.62 48.68 -72.72
CA GLU A 137 37.55 49.79 -72.90
C GLU A 137 38.74 49.40 -73.79
N GLY A 138 39.31 48.20 -73.59
CA GLY A 138 40.39 47.69 -74.44
C GLY A 138 39.96 47.41 -75.90
N LYS A 139 38.72 46.95 -76.10
CA LYS A 139 38.16 46.75 -77.46
C LYS A 139 37.93 48.08 -78.17
N GLU A 140 37.39 49.08 -77.50
CA GLU A 140 37.15 50.40 -78.08
C GLU A 140 38.46 51.10 -78.47
N ALA A 141 39.51 51.01 -77.64
CA ALA A 141 40.83 51.52 -77.96
C ALA A 141 41.45 50.83 -79.19
N PHE A 142 41.34 49.50 -79.29
CA PHE A 142 41.83 48.75 -80.45
C PHE A 142 41.09 49.11 -81.74
N TRP A 143 39.77 49.24 -81.70
CA TRP A 143 38.98 49.63 -82.87
C TRP A 143 39.31 51.04 -83.34
N LYS A 144 39.52 51.98 -82.41
CA LYS A 144 39.93 53.35 -82.74
C LYS A 144 41.31 53.39 -83.40
N LEU A 145 42.28 52.64 -82.87
CA LEU A 145 43.62 52.53 -83.46
C LEU A 145 43.59 51.92 -84.87
N LYS A 146 42.76 50.89 -85.07
CA LYS A 146 42.56 50.24 -86.37
C LYS A 146 41.91 51.19 -87.38
N GLU A 147 40.93 51.98 -86.94
CA GLU A 147 40.26 52.97 -87.78
C GLU A 147 41.22 54.08 -88.24
N ASP A 148 42.13 54.52 -87.36
CA ASP A 148 43.16 55.50 -87.68
C ASP A 148 44.24 54.92 -88.63
N PHE A 149 44.63 53.66 -88.46
CA PHE A 149 45.51 52.96 -89.40
C PHE A 149 44.85 52.80 -90.79
N ASP A 150 43.57 52.44 -90.83
CA ASP A 150 42.81 52.33 -92.08
C ASP A 150 42.62 53.70 -92.75
N LYS A 151 42.46 54.80 -91.99
CA LYS A 151 42.46 56.16 -92.53
C LYS A 151 43.81 56.51 -93.15
N GLU A 152 44.92 56.23 -92.47
CA GLU A 152 46.26 56.51 -92.99
C GLU A 152 46.57 55.68 -94.26
N LYS A 153 46.13 54.41 -94.28
CA LYS A 153 46.21 53.55 -95.46
C LYS A 153 45.37 54.09 -96.63
N ARG A 154 44.16 54.59 -96.38
CA ARG A 154 43.33 55.25 -97.41
C ARG A 154 43.96 56.54 -97.92
N SER A 155 44.54 57.36 -97.03
CA SER A 155 45.31 58.55 -97.43
C SER A 155 46.47 58.19 -98.37
N PHE A 156 47.15 57.07 -98.10
CA PHE A 156 48.22 56.55 -98.95
C PHE A 156 47.73 56.02 -100.31
N GLU A 157 46.58 55.35 -100.35
CA GLU A 157 45.96 54.87 -101.61
C GLU A 157 45.42 56.02 -102.47
N ILE A 158 44.96 57.11 -101.85
CA ILE A 158 44.55 58.35 -102.54
C ILE A 158 45.77 59.07 -103.13
N GLU A 159 46.88 59.16 -102.38
CA GLU A 159 48.14 59.74 -102.85
C GLU A 159 48.77 58.93 -104.01
N ARG A 160 48.48 57.62 -104.08
CA ARG A 160 48.91 56.73 -105.17
C ARG A 160 48.04 56.83 -106.43
N ARG A 161 46.78 57.26 -106.31
CA ARG A 161 45.82 57.36 -107.44
C ARG A 161 45.83 58.72 -108.16
N ASN A 162 46.37 59.78 -107.56
CA ASN A 162 46.51 61.11 -108.19
C ASN A 162 47.96 61.65 -108.14
N PRO A 163 48.84 61.26 -109.07
CA PRO A 163 50.16 61.86 -109.21
C PRO A 163 50.11 63.07 -110.16
N SER A 164 49.52 64.18 -109.71
CA SER A 164 49.72 65.51 -110.32
C SER A 164 49.65 66.51 -109.16
N THR A 165 50.63 67.35 -108.87
CA THR A 165 51.47 68.21 -109.70
C THR A 165 52.74 68.58 -108.90
N THR A 166 53.83 68.88 -109.63
CA THR A 166 55.16 69.42 -109.23
C THR A 166 56.29 68.42 -108.86
N PRO A 167 57.48 68.56 -109.48
CA PRO A 167 58.63 67.70 -109.25
C PRO A 167 59.32 68.06 -107.93
N ARG A 168 58.98 67.34 -106.86
CA ARG A 168 59.81 67.32 -105.66
C ARG A 168 61.10 66.56 -105.97
N THR A 169 62.22 67.26 -105.91
CA THR A 169 63.58 66.74 -106.08
C THR A 169 63.83 65.49 -105.20
N PRO A 170 64.70 64.56 -105.61
CA PRO A 170 64.96 63.30 -104.87
C PRO A 170 65.33 63.50 -103.39
N ARG A 171 65.87 64.68 -103.02
CA ARG A 171 66.12 65.08 -101.62
C ARG A 171 64.85 65.24 -100.77
N SER A 172 63.76 65.80 -101.31
CA SER A 172 62.52 66.00 -100.54
C SER A 172 61.77 64.69 -100.32
N ARG A 173 61.81 63.77 -101.30
CA ARG A 173 61.27 62.42 -101.16
C ARG A 173 62.08 61.60 -100.16
N ASN A 174 63.42 61.68 -100.22
CA ASN A 174 64.29 61.02 -99.27
C ASN A 174 64.11 61.54 -97.83
N ASN A 175 63.98 62.86 -97.63
CA ASN A 175 63.73 63.42 -96.30
C ASN A 175 62.36 63.01 -95.74
N ALA A 176 61.33 62.92 -96.58
CA ALA A 176 60.01 62.44 -96.17
C ALA A 176 60.02 60.94 -95.83
N THR A 177 60.71 60.12 -96.63
CA THR A 177 60.87 58.68 -96.34
C THR A 177 61.74 58.45 -95.11
N GLU A 178 62.77 59.25 -94.87
CA GLU A 178 63.65 59.14 -93.71
C GLU A 178 62.93 59.58 -92.43
N THR A 179 62.12 60.65 -92.50
CA THR A 179 61.24 61.06 -91.38
C THR A 179 60.21 59.98 -91.08
N ARG A 180 59.65 59.34 -92.12
CA ARG A 180 58.70 58.23 -91.98
C ARG A 180 59.37 56.98 -91.39
N LEU A 181 60.60 56.65 -91.81
CA LEU A 181 61.38 55.56 -91.22
C LEU A 181 61.72 55.84 -89.75
N ARG A 182 62.07 57.08 -89.37
CA ARG A 182 62.26 57.46 -87.97
C ARG A 182 60.98 57.36 -87.15
N ASN A 183 59.84 57.78 -87.70
CA ASN A 183 58.55 57.68 -87.02
C ASN A 183 58.12 56.21 -86.88
N LEU A 184 58.31 55.38 -87.91
CA LEU A 184 58.06 53.93 -87.84
C LEU A 184 59.01 53.24 -86.85
N SER A 185 60.28 53.67 -86.77
CA SER A 185 61.23 53.16 -85.78
C SER A 185 60.80 53.51 -84.35
N LYS A 186 60.39 54.76 -84.11
CA LYS A 186 59.85 55.19 -82.80
C LYS A 186 58.58 54.43 -82.44
N PHE A 187 57.66 54.26 -83.39
CA PHE A 187 56.44 53.49 -83.18
C PHE A 187 56.74 52.01 -82.89
N ASN A 188 57.72 51.41 -83.57
CA ASN A 188 58.18 50.05 -83.27
C ASN A 188 58.82 49.95 -81.88
N GLU A 189 59.61 50.94 -81.46
CA GLU A 189 60.16 50.99 -80.10
C GLU A 189 59.05 51.13 -79.04
N GLU A 190 58.03 51.94 -79.29
CA GLU A 190 56.86 52.09 -78.43
C GLU A 190 56.05 50.79 -78.36
N LEU A 191 55.81 50.13 -79.50
CA LEU A 191 55.16 48.82 -79.56
C LEU A 191 55.94 47.74 -78.83
N GLU A 192 57.27 47.70 -78.94
CA GLU A 192 58.10 46.74 -78.20
C GLU A 192 58.14 47.04 -76.69
N LYS A 193 58.13 48.32 -76.30
CA LYS A 193 57.95 48.71 -74.88
C LYS A 193 56.57 48.28 -74.36
N GLU A 194 55.51 48.48 -75.14
CA GLU A 194 54.17 48.04 -74.77
C GLU A 194 54.06 46.51 -74.74
N ARG A 195 54.68 45.81 -75.69
CA ARG A 195 54.76 44.35 -75.72
C ARG A 195 55.47 43.78 -74.50
N THR A 196 56.60 44.36 -74.10
CA THR A 196 57.34 43.94 -72.90
C THR A 196 56.57 44.26 -71.62
N SER A 197 55.91 45.42 -71.53
CA SER A 197 55.01 45.78 -70.43
C SER A 197 53.81 44.82 -70.32
N ASN A 198 53.18 44.48 -71.44
CA ASN A 198 52.08 43.52 -71.51
C ASN A 198 52.55 42.11 -71.13
N LYS A 199 53.76 41.71 -71.52
CA LYS A 199 54.34 40.42 -71.10
C LYS A 199 54.56 40.37 -69.59
N GLN A 200 55.02 41.46 -68.98
CA GLN A 200 55.14 41.56 -67.51
C GLN A 200 53.77 41.53 -66.83
N SER A 201 52.78 42.25 -67.36
CA SER A 201 51.40 42.23 -66.85
C SER A 201 50.78 40.83 -66.93
N ILE A 202 50.98 40.11 -68.03
CA ILE A 202 50.53 38.72 -68.19
C ILE A 202 51.20 37.81 -67.17
N GLN A 203 52.50 37.98 -66.91
CA GLN A 203 53.22 37.20 -65.91
C GLN A 203 52.66 37.45 -64.50
N VAL A 204 52.45 38.71 -64.11
CA VAL A 204 51.85 39.06 -62.81
C VAL A 204 50.45 38.44 -62.67
N LEU A 205 49.64 38.50 -63.73
CA LEU A 205 48.31 37.87 -63.74
C LEU A 205 48.39 36.35 -63.63
N GLN A 206 49.38 35.71 -64.25
CA GLN A 206 49.61 34.27 -64.11
C GLN A 206 50.00 33.90 -62.68
N ASP A 207 50.91 34.64 -62.07
CA ASP A 207 51.35 34.41 -60.69
C ASP A 207 50.20 34.59 -59.68
N ILE A 208 49.38 35.64 -59.86
CA ILE A 208 48.15 35.85 -59.07
C ILE A 208 47.17 34.70 -59.27
N ASN A 209 46.96 34.25 -60.50
CA ASN A 209 46.02 33.16 -60.79
C ASN A 209 46.48 31.84 -60.19
N ASN A 210 47.79 31.57 -60.21
CA ASN A 210 48.38 30.41 -59.52
C ASN A 210 48.16 30.50 -57.99
N GLY A 211 48.45 31.66 -57.39
CA GLY A 211 48.19 31.87 -55.95
C GLY A 211 46.71 31.74 -55.56
N LEU A 212 45.78 32.17 -56.43
CA LEU A 212 44.34 31.96 -56.22
C LEU A 212 43.96 30.48 -56.33
N ARG A 213 44.53 29.73 -57.28
CA ARG A 213 44.29 28.28 -57.38
C ARG A 213 44.78 27.54 -56.15
N ASP A 214 45.98 27.86 -55.66
CA ASP A 214 46.53 27.26 -54.45
C ASP A 214 45.65 27.55 -53.22
N ARG A 215 45.14 28.78 -53.12
CA ARG A 215 44.22 29.15 -52.04
C ARG A 215 42.86 28.47 -52.15
N ILE A 216 42.31 28.31 -53.35
CA ILE A 216 41.08 27.55 -53.58
C ILE A 216 41.28 26.10 -53.14
N LYS A 217 42.38 25.48 -53.56
CA LYS A 217 42.70 24.10 -53.17
C LYS A 217 42.83 23.95 -51.66
N HIS A 218 43.53 24.88 -50.99
CA HIS A 218 43.64 24.85 -49.53
C HIS A 218 42.30 24.99 -48.82
N LEU A 219 41.39 25.85 -49.32
CA LEU A 219 40.04 25.98 -48.78
C LEU A 219 39.17 24.74 -49.04
N GLU A 220 39.37 24.07 -50.18
CA GLU A 220 38.71 22.79 -50.49
C GLU A 220 39.17 21.69 -49.53
N ASP A 221 40.47 21.60 -49.27
CA ASP A 221 41.06 20.65 -48.31
C ASP A 221 40.55 20.92 -46.87
N GLN A 222 40.53 22.19 -46.43
CA GLN A 222 39.97 22.58 -45.13
C GLN A 222 38.48 22.22 -45.01
N LYS A 223 37.71 22.44 -46.08
CA LYS A 223 36.29 22.05 -46.10
C LYS A 223 36.13 20.54 -46.00
N ALA A 224 36.92 19.77 -46.75
CA ALA A 224 36.88 18.31 -46.69
C ALA A 224 37.20 17.81 -45.28
N GLN A 225 38.19 18.41 -44.62
CA GLN A 225 38.52 18.09 -43.22
C GLN A 225 37.35 18.41 -42.27
N ALA A 226 36.78 19.62 -42.35
CA ALA A 226 35.63 20.00 -41.52
C ALA A 226 34.41 19.09 -41.74
N ASP A 227 34.17 18.66 -42.99
CA ASP A 227 33.11 17.70 -43.32
C ASP A 227 33.39 16.32 -42.70
N THR A 228 34.65 15.87 -42.65
CA THR A 228 35.01 14.61 -41.97
C THR A 228 34.88 14.69 -40.46
N GLU A 229 35.32 15.79 -39.83
CA GLU A 229 35.17 16.02 -38.39
C GLU A 229 33.69 16.09 -38.00
N SER A 230 32.87 16.81 -38.76
CA SER A 230 31.41 16.88 -38.55
C SER A 230 30.74 15.51 -38.68
N ARG A 231 31.18 14.67 -39.65
CA ARG A 231 30.66 13.30 -39.78
C ARG A 231 31.05 12.42 -38.61
N MET A 232 32.26 12.55 -38.09
CA MET A 232 32.70 11.78 -36.91
C MET A 232 31.90 12.20 -35.66
N GLN A 233 31.73 13.49 -35.42
CA GLN A 233 30.92 14.00 -34.30
C GLN A 233 29.45 13.57 -34.41
N MET A 234 28.85 13.62 -35.61
CA MET A 234 27.49 13.13 -35.83
C MET A 234 27.36 11.64 -35.57
N LYS A 235 28.39 10.85 -35.88
CA LYS A 235 28.43 9.42 -35.59
C LYS A 235 28.53 9.16 -34.08
N GLU A 236 29.41 9.86 -33.39
CA GLU A 236 29.59 9.76 -31.94
C GLU A 236 28.31 10.13 -31.18
N MET A 237 27.68 11.27 -31.51
CA MET A 237 26.37 11.63 -30.96
C MET A 237 25.28 10.61 -31.31
N GLY A 238 25.35 10.00 -32.50
CA GLY A 238 24.46 8.92 -32.89
C GLY A 238 24.60 7.69 -32.00
N ASP A 239 25.85 7.26 -31.74
CA ASP A 239 26.15 6.14 -30.87
C ASP A 239 25.71 6.42 -29.42
N GLU A 240 25.94 7.64 -28.90
CA GLU A 240 25.44 8.08 -27.59
C GLU A 240 23.91 8.04 -27.50
N LEU A 241 23.20 8.54 -28.51
CA LEU A 241 21.74 8.49 -28.57
C LEU A 241 21.22 7.05 -28.56
N THR A 242 21.87 6.13 -29.28
CA THR A 242 21.48 4.71 -29.24
C THR A 242 21.72 4.08 -27.88
N ASN A 243 22.76 4.50 -27.17
CA ASN A 243 23.05 4.02 -25.83
C ASN A 243 22.04 4.53 -24.80
N LEU A 244 21.70 5.82 -24.87
CA LEU A 244 20.64 6.42 -24.04
C LEU A 244 19.28 5.76 -24.29
N GLN A 245 18.94 5.48 -25.55
CA GLN A 245 17.71 4.79 -25.91
C GLN A 245 17.64 3.39 -25.27
N ARG A 246 18.74 2.61 -25.33
CA ARG A 246 18.82 1.30 -24.68
C ARG A 246 18.67 1.39 -23.16
N ASN A 247 19.25 2.41 -22.53
CA ASN A 247 19.12 2.63 -21.10
C ASN A 247 17.69 2.99 -20.70
N ILE A 248 16.99 3.81 -21.49
CA ILE A 248 15.57 4.13 -21.28
C ILE A 248 14.73 2.86 -21.36
N GLU A 249 14.93 2.04 -22.40
CA GLU A 249 14.22 0.76 -22.55
C GLU A 249 14.48 -0.20 -21.38
N GLY A 250 15.72 -0.25 -20.87
CA GLY A 250 16.07 -1.01 -19.68
C GLY A 250 15.34 -0.54 -18.42
N LEU A 251 15.31 0.78 -18.19
CA LEU A 251 14.60 1.38 -17.05
C LEU A 251 13.08 1.19 -17.16
N GLU A 252 12.51 1.24 -18.37
CA GLU A 252 11.10 0.97 -18.58
C GLU A 252 10.74 -0.48 -18.24
N LEU A 253 11.59 -1.45 -18.62
CA LEU A 253 11.42 -2.86 -18.28
C LEU A 253 11.55 -3.11 -16.77
N GLU A 254 12.51 -2.47 -16.09
CA GLU A 254 12.62 -2.56 -14.64
C GLU A 254 11.40 -1.96 -13.94
N ARG A 255 10.92 -0.82 -14.44
CA ARG A 255 9.72 -0.18 -13.92
C ARG A 255 8.48 -1.06 -14.07
N THR A 256 8.28 -1.73 -15.21
CA THR A 256 7.14 -2.64 -15.37
C THR A 256 7.23 -3.83 -14.42
N LYS A 257 8.42 -4.43 -14.27
CA LYS A 257 8.65 -5.52 -13.29
C LYS A 257 8.34 -5.09 -11.86
N HIS A 258 8.73 -3.88 -11.46
CA HIS A 258 8.39 -3.33 -10.14
C HIS A 258 6.88 -3.11 -9.97
N ILE A 259 6.20 -2.60 -11.00
CA ILE A 259 4.75 -2.42 -10.98
C ILE A 259 4.04 -3.77 -10.81
N GLU A 260 4.45 -4.80 -11.55
CA GLU A 260 3.88 -6.15 -11.44
C GLU A 260 4.11 -6.76 -10.05
N THR A 261 5.31 -6.60 -9.50
CA THR A 261 5.65 -7.07 -8.15
C THR A 261 4.77 -6.41 -7.09
N HIS A 262 4.64 -5.08 -7.12
CA HIS A 262 3.76 -4.36 -6.19
C HIS A 262 2.27 -4.69 -6.39
N GLN A 263 1.83 -4.95 -7.63
CA GLN A 263 0.46 -5.40 -7.86
C GLN A 263 0.20 -6.78 -7.24
N ALA A 264 1.16 -7.70 -7.32
CA ALA A 264 1.06 -9.00 -6.67
C ALA A 264 0.98 -8.86 -5.14
N GLU A 265 1.84 -8.04 -4.52
CA GLU A 265 1.81 -7.76 -3.08
C GLU A 265 0.48 -7.15 -2.64
N VAL A 266 -0.05 -6.19 -3.41
CA VAL A 266 -1.36 -5.58 -3.12
C VAL A 266 -2.50 -6.60 -3.21
N GLN A 267 -2.46 -7.53 -4.16
CA GLN A 267 -3.44 -8.61 -4.27
C GLN A 267 -3.36 -9.56 -3.08
N GLU A 268 -2.16 -9.96 -2.65
CA GLU A 268 -1.95 -10.81 -1.48
C GLU A 268 -2.45 -10.15 -0.19
N LEU A 269 -2.12 -8.87 0.02
CA LEU A 269 -2.62 -8.10 1.16
C LEU A 269 -4.14 -7.95 1.13
N THR A 270 -4.74 -7.84 -0.06
CA THR A 270 -6.20 -7.76 -0.21
C THR A 270 -6.88 -9.06 0.21
N VAL A 271 -6.33 -10.21 -0.21
CA VAL A 271 -6.81 -11.54 0.19
C VAL A 271 -6.66 -11.74 1.70
N THR A 272 -5.50 -11.39 2.25
CA THR A 272 -5.21 -11.49 3.69
C THR A 272 -6.17 -10.63 4.52
N ASN A 273 -6.42 -9.39 4.10
CA ASN A 273 -7.39 -8.51 4.76
C ASN A 273 -8.82 -9.08 4.70
N ALA A 274 -9.22 -9.69 3.60
CA ALA A 274 -10.53 -10.35 3.50
C ALA A 274 -10.65 -11.53 4.48
N CYS A 275 -9.59 -12.35 4.61
CA CYS A 275 -9.52 -13.43 5.58
C CYS A 275 -9.62 -12.91 7.03
N ILE A 276 -8.87 -11.87 7.38
CA ILE A 276 -8.90 -11.24 8.71
C ILE A 276 -10.31 -10.69 9.02
N HIS A 277 -10.97 -10.05 8.05
CA HIS A 277 -12.34 -9.56 8.23
C HIS A 277 -13.35 -10.68 8.49
N ASN A 278 -13.22 -11.82 7.82
CA ASN A 278 -14.08 -12.98 8.06
C ASN A 278 -13.82 -13.59 9.44
N SER A 279 -12.56 -13.73 9.84
CA SER A 279 -12.18 -14.19 11.19
C SER A 279 -12.72 -13.25 12.27
N ARG A 280 -12.63 -11.92 12.06
CA ARG A 280 -13.20 -10.92 12.98
C ARG A 280 -14.71 -11.10 13.16
N ARG A 281 -15.46 -11.29 12.07
CA ARG A 281 -16.91 -11.55 12.15
C ARG A 281 -17.23 -12.82 12.94
N SER A 282 -16.44 -13.87 12.77
CA SER A 282 -16.59 -15.12 13.53
C SER A 282 -16.35 -14.90 15.03
N VAL A 283 -15.29 -14.17 15.38
CA VAL A 283 -14.98 -13.79 16.76
C VAL A 283 -16.09 -12.94 17.36
N ASP A 284 -16.59 -11.93 16.63
CA ASP A 284 -17.70 -11.08 17.09
C ASP A 284 -18.96 -11.92 17.38
N HIS A 285 -19.26 -12.91 16.53
CA HIS A 285 -20.38 -13.84 16.76
C HIS A 285 -20.16 -14.72 18.00
N TYR A 286 -18.93 -15.20 18.22
CA TYR A 286 -18.58 -15.98 19.41
C TYR A 286 -18.68 -15.17 20.69
N VAL A 287 -18.17 -13.93 20.69
CA VAL A 287 -18.27 -12.99 21.82
C VAL A 287 -19.74 -12.70 22.15
N TYR A 288 -20.57 -12.46 21.14
CA TYR A 288 -22.00 -12.28 21.33
C TYR A 288 -22.67 -13.50 21.98
N ASN A 289 -22.36 -14.71 21.51
CA ASN A 289 -22.91 -15.94 22.10
C ASN A 289 -22.45 -16.15 23.55
N LEU A 290 -21.21 -15.80 23.87
CA LEU A 290 -20.71 -15.83 25.25
C LEU A 290 -21.42 -14.82 26.14
N ASP A 291 -21.62 -13.57 25.69
CA ASP A 291 -22.37 -12.54 26.42
C ASP A 291 -23.80 -13.00 26.74
N VAL A 292 -24.50 -13.56 25.75
CA VAL A 292 -25.85 -14.15 25.96
C VAL A 292 -25.82 -15.28 27.00
N ARG A 293 -24.78 -16.13 26.98
CA ARG A 293 -24.64 -17.23 27.96
C ARG A 293 -24.36 -16.70 29.36
N VAL A 294 -23.49 -15.69 29.50
CA VAL A 294 -23.18 -15.04 30.77
C VAL A 294 -24.44 -14.42 31.36
N LYS A 295 -25.19 -13.63 30.59
CA LYS A 295 -26.47 -13.04 31.03
C LYS A 295 -27.48 -14.08 31.49
N ARG A 296 -27.56 -15.23 30.80
CA ARG A 296 -28.43 -16.33 31.22
C ARG A 296 -27.98 -16.95 32.55
N MET A 297 -26.67 -17.15 32.73
CA MET A 297 -26.13 -17.68 34.00
C MET A 297 -26.32 -16.69 35.15
N GLU A 298 -26.20 -15.39 34.92
CA GLU A 298 -26.49 -14.35 35.93
C GLU A 298 -27.95 -14.39 36.38
N VAL A 299 -28.89 -14.51 35.43
CA VAL A 299 -30.32 -14.66 35.75
C VAL A 299 -30.56 -15.93 36.56
N GLN A 300 -29.95 -17.06 36.18
CA GLN A 300 -30.07 -18.33 36.91
C GLN A 300 -29.49 -18.21 38.32
N ALA A 301 -28.30 -17.62 38.48
CA ALA A 301 -27.66 -17.44 39.78
C ALA A 301 -28.53 -16.58 40.72
N LYS A 302 -29.20 -15.55 40.19
CA LYS A 302 -30.16 -14.75 40.95
C LYS A 302 -31.36 -15.57 41.39
N GLN A 303 -31.95 -16.37 40.50
CA GLN A 303 -33.07 -17.26 40.83
C GLN A 303 -32.70 -18.29 41.90
N ASP A 304 -31.51 -18.89 41.79
CA ASP A 304 -31.00 -19.86 42.76
C ASP A 304 -30.75 -19.20 44.12
N SER A 305 -30.19 -17.98 44.15
CA SER A 305 -30.01 -17.19 45.37
C SER A 305 -31.35 -16.87 46.05
N ASP A 306 -32.36 -16.48 45.28
CA ASP A 306 -33.71 -16.21 45.81
C ASP A 306 -34.36 -17.49 46.37
N LEU A 307 -34.14 -18.64 45.73
CA LEU A 307 -34.64 -19.94 46.19
C LEU A 307 -33.94 -20.39 47.48
N ILE A 308 -32.62 -20.24 47.57
CA ILE A 308 -31.85 -20.55 48.79
C ILE A 308 -32.38 -19.71 49.96
N THR A 309 -32.56 -18.41 49.76
CA THR A 309 -33.10 -17.51 50.80
C THR A 309 -34.48 -17.95 51.29
N LYS A 310 -35.35 -18.42 50.38
CA LYS A 310 -36.67 -18.96 50.74
C LYS A 310 -36.55 -20.25 51.55
N LEU A 311 -35.72 -21.19 51.10
CA LEU A 311 -35.50 -22.47 51.80
C LEU A 311 -34.88 -22.27 53.19
N GLU A 312 -33.98 -21.30 53.35
CA GLU A 312 -33.43 -20.92 54.66
C GLU A 312 -34.52 -20.38 55.59
N ALA A 313 -35.40 -19.51 55.09
CA ALA A 313 -36.54 -19.01 55.87
C ALA A 313 -37.51 -20.14 56.28
N GLU A 314 -37.82 -21.06 55.38
CA GLU A 314 -38.64 -22.25 55.67
C GLU A 314 -37.99 -23.15 56.72
N ASN A 315 -36.67 -23.38 56.61
CA ASN A 315 -35.91 -24.17 57.57
C ASN A 315 -35.94 -23.53 58.98
N HIS A 316 -35.80 -22.22 59.06
CA HIS A 316 -35.95 -21.48 60.32
C HIS A 316 -37.33 -21.67 60.94
N ILE A 317 -38.41 -21.57 60.14
CA ILE A 317 -39.78 -21.81 60.60
C ILE A 317 -39.94 -23.24 61.11
N GLN A 318 -39.42 -24.23 60.38
CA GLN A 318 -39.49 -25.64 60.80
C GLN A 318 -38.72 -25.89 62.09
N LYS A 319 -37.52 -25.31 62.24
CA LYS A 319 -36.72 -25.40 63.46
C LYS A 319 -37.45 -24.82 64.67
N ASP A 320 -38.13 -23.68 64.49
CA ASP A 320 -38.97 -23.07 65.53
C ASP A 320 -40.16 -23.98 65.88
N GLN A 321 -40.81 -24.59 64.90
CA GLN A 321 -41.92 -25.53 65.12
C GLN A 321 -41.46 -26.77 65.91
N VAL A 322 -40.32 -27.36 65.55
CA VAL A 322 -39.72 -28.49 66.28
C VAL A 322 -39.40 -28.08 67.71
N THR A 323 -38.78 -26.92 67.92
CA THR A 323 -38.47 -26.41 69.26
C THR A 323 -39.73 -26.25 70.11
N ARG A 324 -40.82 -25.69 69.55
CA ARG A 324 -42.11 -25.58 70.24
C ARG A 324 -42.72 -26.94 70.57
N ALA A 325 -42.62 -27.91 69.66
CA ALA A 325 -43.12 -29.27 69.87
C ALA A 325 -42.34 -29.99 70.99
N GLU A 326 -41.00 -29.86 71.00
CA GLU A 326 -40.15 -30.39 72.06
C GLU A 326 -40.46 -29.77 73.43
N GLU A 327 -40.66 -28.45 73.49
CA GLU A 327 -41.07 -27.77 74.72
C GLU A 327 -42.45 -28.26 75.21
N ALA A 328 -43.41 -28.42 74.31
CA ALA A 328 -44.73 -28.97 74.63
C ALA A 328 -44.62 -30.40 75.18
N GLN A 329 -43.80 -31.25 74.55
CA GLN A 329 -43.54 -32.61 75.01
C GLN A 329 -42.87 -32.64 76.40
N ARG A 330 -41.88 -31.76 76.65
CA ARG A 330 -41.27 -31.65 77.99
C ARG A 330 -42.28 -31.23 79.04
N ARG A 331 -43.20 -30.31 78.72
CA ARG A 331 -44.28 -29.88 79.63
C ARG A 331 -45.25 -31.03 79.93
N THR A 332 -45.66 -31.82 78.93
CA THR A 332 -46.54 -32.98 79.15
C THR A 332 -45.84 -34.08 79.94
N GLN A 333 -44.57 -34.36 79.65
CA GLN A 333 -43.75 -35.32 80.41
C GLN A 333 -43.62 -34.91 81.88
N LYS A 334 -43.34 -33.63 82.17
CA LYS A 334 -43.27 -33.11 83.55
C LYS A 334 -44.62 -33.22 84.28
N LYS A 335 -45.74 -32.92 83.60
CA LYS A 335 -47.09 -33.13 84.17
C LYS A 335 -47.34 -34.61 84.49
N PHE A 336 -46.95 -35.52 83.61
CA PHE A 336 -47.08 -36.95 83.83
C PHE A 336 -46.22 -37.44 85.01
N GLN A 337 -44.94 -37.02 85.09
CA GLN A 337 -44.07 -37.32 86.22
C GLN A 337 -44.65 -36.82 87.55
N ASN A 338 -45.19 -35.60 87.58
CA ASN A 338 -45.86 -35.06 88.76
C ASN A 338 -47.09 -35.88 89.15
N MET A 339 -47.88 -36.35 88.17
CA MET A 339 -49.05 -37.19 88.41
C MET A 339 -48.65 -38.57 88.96
N VAL A 340 -47.64 -39.21 88.37
CA VAL A 340 -47.07 -40.47 88.87
C VAL A 340 -46.57 -40.31 90.30
N SER A 341 -45.88 -39.21 90.62
CA SER A 341 -45.42 -38.93 91.99
C SER A 341 -46.59 -38.83 92.97
N ARG A 342 -47.66 -38.08 92.62
CA ARG A 342 -48.87 -38.02 93.45
C ARG A 342 -49.55 -39.38 93.64
N HIS A 343 -49.63 -40.19 92.58
CA HIS A 343 -50.21 -41.54 92.68
C HIS A 343 -49.34 -42.44 93.56
N MET A 344 -48.01 -42.34 93.48
CA MET A 344 -47.09 -43.07 94.36
C MET A 344 -47.28 -42.68 95.82
N ASP A 345 -47.45 -41.38 96.12
CA ASP A 345 -47.75 -40.90 97.47
C ASP A 345 -49.10 -41.45 97.97
N GLN A 346 -50.14 -41.43 97.13
CA GLN A 346 -51.45 -42.02 97.46
C GLN A 346 -51.36 -43.53 97.72
N ILE A 347 -50.61 -44.27 96.90
CA ILE A 347 -50.38 -45.70 97.10
C ILE A 347 -49.65 -45.94 98.43
N ALA A 348 -48.68 -45.10 98.78
CA ALA A 348 -47.97 -45.21 100.06
C ALA A 348 -48.91 -45.01 101.26
N VAL A 349 -49.80 -44.02 101.20
CA VAL A 349 -50.85 -43.79 102.20
C VAL A 349 -51.80 -44.98 102.30
N LEU A 350 -52.32 -45.47 101.18
CA LEU A 350 -53.22 -46.63 101.15
C LEU A 350 -52.54 -47.90 101.69
N LYS A 351 -51.27 -48.15 101.34
CA LYS A 351 -50.48 -49.25 101.89
C LYS A 351 -50.32 -49.12 103.41
N HIS A 352 -50.17 -47.91 103.94
CA HIS A 352 -50.11 -47.70 105.38
C HIS A 352 -51.45 -48.01 106.04
N GLN A 353 -52.56 -47.51 105.49
CA GLN A 353 -53.90 -47.81 105.97
C GLN A 353 -54.23 -49.31 105.95
N ILE A 354 -53.81 -50.03 104.91
CA ILE A 354 -53.96 -51.49 104.83
C ILE A 354 -53.16 -52.16 105.95
N ARG A 355 -51.91 -51.76 106.18
CA ARG A 355 -51.10 -52.31 107.28
C ARG A 355 -51.73 -52.06 108.65
N ASP A 356 -52.26 -50.86 108.89
CA ASP A 356 -52.92 -50.52 110.14
C ASP A 356 -54.21 -51.34 110.34
N LYS A 357 -54.97 -51.55 109.26
CA LYS A 357 -56.16 -52.42 109.23
C LYS A 357 -55.80 -53.88 109.47
N ASP A 358 -54.76 -54.40 108.83
CA ASP A 358 -54.27 -55.77 109.02
C ASP A 358 -53.79 -55.98 110.46
N GLU A 359 -53.12 -55.00 111.05
CA GLU A 359 -52.69 -55.04 112.44
C GLU A 359 -53.89 -54.99 113.41
N SER A 360 -54.87 -54.14 113.14
CA SER A 360 -56.14 -54.14 113.88
C SER A 360 -56.86 -55.48 113.76
N LEU A 361 -56.87 -56.09 112.56
CA LEU A 361 -57.48 -57.39 112.32
C LEU A 361 -56.73 -58.50 113.07
N ARG A 362 -55.40 -58.48 113.10
CA ARG A 362 -54.59 -59.42 113.90
C ARG A 362 -54.91 -59.29 115.39
N ARG A 363 -55.02 -58.07 115.92
CA ARG A 363 -55.44 -57.85 117.31
C ARG A 363 -56.82 -58.45 117.57
N SER A 364 -57.80 -58.13 116.73
CA SER A 364 -59.15 -58.70 116.85
C SER A 364 -59.19 -60.23 116.70
N GLN A 365 -58.38 -60.82 115.81
CA GLN A 365 -58.24 -62.27 115.69
C GLN A 365 -57.58 -62.90 116.92
N SER A 366 -56.59 -62.25 117.51
CA SER A 366 -55.98 -62.68 118.77
C SER A 366 -56.98 -62.59 119.91
N ASP A 367 -57.77 -61.52 119.98
CA ASP A 367 -58.85 -61.35 120.97
C ASP A 367 -59.92 -62.44 120.80
N LEU A 368 -60.29 -62.76 119.56
CA LEU A 368 -61.19 -63.88 119.23
C LEU A 368 -60.60 -65.24 119.59
N MET A 369 -59.32 -65.49 119.33
CA MET A 369 -58.65 -66.74 119.73
C MET A 369 -58.53 -66.85 121.24
N ASN A 370 -58.26 -65.75 121.94
CA ASN A 370 -58.30 -65.71 123.40
C ASN A 370 -59.71 -66.04 123.89
N ALA A 371 -60.75 -65.37 123.35
CA ALA A 371 -62.15 -65.67 123.66
C ALA A 371 -62.56 -67.11 123.32
N ARG A 372 -62.08 -67.67 122.20
CA ARG A 372 -62.31 -69.07 121.79
C ARG A 372 -61.61 -70.04 122.74
N THR A 373 -60.43 -69.69 123.26
CA THR A 373 -59.73 -70.47 124.29
C THR A 373 -60.48 -70.39 125.62
N THR A 374 -61.11 -69.25 125.94
CA THR A 374 -62.03 -69.11 127.08
C THR A 374 -63.31 -69.94 126.90
N VAL A 375 -63.84 -70.03 125.67
CA VAL A 375 -65.04 -70.82 125.34
C VAL A 375 -64.74 -72.33 125.28
N VAL A 376 -63.57 -72.74 124.80
CA VAL A 376 -63.12 -74.15 124.79
C VAL A 376 -62.88 -74.68 126.22
N ASN A 377 -62.55 -73.82 127.18
CA ASN A 377 -62.50 -74.20 128.60
C ASN A 377 -63.88 -74.26 129.28
N LEU A 378 -64.97 -73.85 128.61
CA LEU A 378 -66.33 -73.78 129.19
C LEU A 378 -67.37 -74.69 128.51
N GLN A 379 -67.02 -75.44 127.47
CA GLN A 379 -67.95 -76.31 126.73
C GLN A 379 -67.53 -77.79 126.75
N ARG A 380 -67.41 -78.33 127.96
CA ARG A 380 -67.48 -79.77 128.26
C ARG A 380 -68.92 -80.09 128.66
N GLY A 381 -69.82 -80.23 127.68
CA GLY A 381 -71.22 -80.56 127.95
C GLY A 381 -72.14 -80.51 126.73
N ASN A 382 -72.56 -81.69 126.30
CA ASN A 382 -73.73 -82.03 125.48
C ASN A 382 -73.67 -81.89 123.95
N GLU A 383 -73.48 -83.07 123.37
CA GLU A 383 -73.90 -83.54 122.04
C GLU A 383 -75.44 -83.51 121.88
N THR A 384 -75.93 -83.33 120.65
CA THR A 384 -76.79 -84.32 119.95
C THR A 384 -77.27 -83.84 118.57
N HIS A 385 -77.07 -84.71 117.54
CA HIS A 385 -77.93 -85.04 116.38
C HIS A 385 -78.32 -83.96 115.33
N HIS A 386 -78.43 -84.14 114.00
CA HIS A 386 -78.40 -85.20 112.96
C HIS A 386 -77.92 -84.53 111.62
N GLN A 387 -77.11 -85.11 110.72
CA GLN A 387 -77.35 -86.13 109.67
C GLN A 387 -78.25 -85.72 108.46
N ILE A 388 -77.74 -86.08 107.25
CA ILE A 388 -78.38 -86.31 105.92
C ILE A 388 -78.22 -85.20 104.82
N PHE A 389 -77.55 -85.60 103.73
CA PHE A 389 -77.37 -85.02 102.36
C PHE A 389 -78.72 -84.88 101.58
N PRO A 390 -78.83 -84.55 100.25
CA PRO A 390 -78.04 -83.79 99.26
C PRO A 390 -78.95 -82.80 98.44
N THR A 391 -78.48 -82.40 97.23
CA THR A 391 -79.23 -81.97 96.00
C THR A 391 -79.52 -80.48 95.73
N GLN A 392 -78.96 -80.05 94.57
CA GLN A 392 -79.49 -79.19 93.51
C GLN A 392 -80.55 -78.15 93.88
N SER A 393 -80.21 -76.87 93.67
CA SER A 393 -81.19 -75.85 93.29
C SER A 393 -80.51 -74.74 92.49
N HIS A 394 -81.05 -74.50 91.30
CA HIS A 394 -80.76 -73.36 90.42
C HIS A 394 -80.65 -72.04 91.19
N PRO A 395 -79.72 -71.13 90.84
CA PRO A 395 -79.74 -69.79 91.39
C PRO A 395 -80.91 -69.04 90.73
N VAL A 396 -81.95 -68.80 91.52
CA VAL A 396 -82.90 -67.72 91.26
C VAL A 396 -82.09 -66.43 91.33
N ILE A 397 -81.85 -65.81 90.17
CA ILE A 397 -81.25 -64.48 90.03
C ILE A 397 -82.08 -63.54 90.91
N SER A 398 -81.49 -63.07 92.02
CA SER A 398 -82.13 -62.06 92.85
C SER A 398 -82.22 -60.76 92.06
N GLN A 399 -83.15 -59.87 92.40
CA GLN A 399 -83.28 -58.58 91.73
C GLN A 399 -81.97 -57.76 91.75
N SER A 400 -81.12 -57.98 92.76
CA SER A 400 -79.75 -57.45 92.87
C SER A 400 -78.79 -58.03 91.81
N ASP A 401 -78.91 -59.32 91.48
CA ASP A 401 -78.11 -59.97 90.44
C ASP A 401 -78.54 -59.53 89.04
N LEU A 402 -79.83 -59.24 88.85
CA LEU A 402 -80.33 -58.65 87.61
C LEU A 402 -79.83 -57.21 87.43
N GLU A 403 -79.80 -56.40 88.49
CA GLU A 403 -79.27 -55.04 88.47
C GLU A 403 -77.76 -54.98 88.22
N THR A 404 -76.99 -55.89 88.85
CA THR A 404 -75.54 -56.00 88.57
C THR A 404 -75.28 -56.50 87.16
N GLN A 405 -76.07 -57.45 86.64
CA GLN A 405 -75.94 -57.91 85.26
C GLN A 405 -76.33 -56.81 84.25
N GLN A 406 -77.35 -55.98 84.56
CA GLN A 406 -77.69 -54.81 83.75
C GLN A 406 -76.60 -53.73 83.80
N LYS A 407 -75.98 -53.50 84.95
CA LYS A 407 -74.86 -52.56 85.09
C LYS A 407 -73.63 -53.02 84.30
N LEU A 408 -73.26 -54.30 84.43
CA LEU A 408 -72.19 -54.91 83.64
C LEU A 408 -72.47 -54.85 82.13
N ARG A 409 -73.74 -55.00 81.72
CA ARG A 409 -74.15 -54.84 80.32
C ARG A 409 -73.98 -53.42 79.83
N ARG A 410 -74.37 -52.40 80.63
CA ARG A 410 -74.15 -50.98 80.28
C ARG A 410 -72.66 -50.66 80.20
N GLU A 411 -71.85 -51.11 81.15
CA GLU A 411 -70.39 -50.94 81.12
C GLU A 411 -69.76 -51.64 79.91
N ALA A 412 -70.26 -52.82 79.53
CA ALA A 412 -69.82 -53.51 78.33
C ALA A 412 -70.22 -52.76 77.06
N ASP A 413 -71.44 -52.25 76.98
CA ASP A 413 -71.93 -51.45 75.84
C ASP A 413 -71.15 -50.12 75.71
N GLU A 414 -70.82 -49.47 76.82
CA GLU A 414 -69.94 -48.28 76.86
C GLU A 414 -68.52 -48.59 76.39
N ARG A 415 -67.95 -49.75 76.79
CA ARG A 415 -66.65 -50.19 76.27
C ARG A 415 -66.71 -50.49 74.78
N VAL A 416 -67.80 -51.08 74.30
CA VAL A 416 -68.00 -51.35 72.86
C VAL A 416 -68.12 -50.05 72.08
N THR A 417 -68.81 -49.03 72.59
CA THR A 417 -68.89 -47.72 71.92
C THR A 417 -67.55 -46.97 71.93
N ASP A 418 -66.81 -46.99 73.03
CA ASP A 418 -65.44 -46.43 73.10
C ASP A 418 -64.49 -47.15 72.14
N LEU A 419 -64.51 -48.49 72.10
CA LEU A 419 -63.69 -49.27 71.17
C LEU A 419 -64.09 -49.01 69.71
N LYS A 420 -65.38 -48.88 69.38
CA LYS A 420 -65.83 -48.49 68.04
C LYS A 420 -65.37 -47.08 67.68
N SER A 421 -65.41 -46.13 68.61
CA SER A 421 -64.91 -44.77 68.39
C SER A 421 -63.41 -44.77 68.11
N LYS A 422 -62.62 -45.51 68.90
CA LYS A 422 -61.18 -45.70 68.69
C LYS A 422 -60.89 -46.38 67.36
N LEU A 423 -61.64 -47.41 67.00
CA LEU A 423 -61.50 -48.09 65.71
C LEU A 423 -61.73 -47.12 64.54
N ASN A 424 -62.82 -46.35 64.57
CA ASN A 424 -63.11 -45.34 63.55
C ASN A 424 -62.01 -44.27 63.48
N ALA A 425 -61.45 -43.83 64.61
CA ALA A 425 -60.33 -42.89 64.65
C ALA A 425 -59.07 -43.49 64.01
N THR A 426 -58.75 -44.75 64.30
CA THR A 426 -57.61 -45.45 63.69
C THR A 426 -57.81 -45.69 62.19
N GLU A 427 -59.04 -45.99 61.74
CA GLU A 427 -59.34 -46.11 60.31
C GLU A 427 -59.13 -44.79 59.58
N LEU A 428 -59.53 -43.67 60.19
CA LEU A 428 -59.30 -42.33 59.64
C LEU A 428 -57.81 -42.02 59.54
N GLU A 429 -57.02 -42.36 60.57
CA GLU A 429 -55.57 -42.18 60.57
C GLU A 429 -54.88 -43.04 59.50
N VAL A 430 -55.30 -44.30 59.34
CA VAL A 430 -54.80 -45.19 58.29
C VAL A 430 -55.11 -44.64 56.90
N ARG A 431 -56.33 -44.11 56.68
CA ARG A 431 -56.68 -43.46 55.40
C ARG A 431 -55.80 -42.23 55.15
N ALA A 432 -55.58 -41.39 56.16
CA ALA A 432 -54.70 -40.23 56.03
C ALA A 432 -53.26 -40.64 55.67
N LYS A 433 -52.68 -41.61 56.37
CA LYS A 433 -51.34 -42.14 56.07
C LYS A 433 -51.27 -42.79 54.68
N THR A 434 -52.33 -43.47 54.24
CA THR A 434 -52.39 -44.04 52.88
C THR A 434 -52.35 -42.94 51.81
N THR A 435 -53.08 -41.84 52.03
CA THR A 435 -53.03 -40.69 51.10
C THR A 435 -51.68 -40.00 51.07
N GLU A 436 -51.00 -39.90 52.22
CA GLU A 436 -49.65 -39.34 52.32
C GLU A 436 -48.63 -40.21 51.59
N ILE A 437 -48.66 -41.54 51.79
CA ILE A 437 -47.81 -42.49 51.07
C ILE A 437 -48.03 -42.37 49.55
N ALA A 438 -49.27 -42.24 49.10
CA ALA A 438 -49.58 -42.06 47.69
C ALA A 438 -49.04 -40.72 47.14
N ALA A 439 -49.08 -39.64 47.93
CA ALA A 439 -48.52 -38.34 47.55
C ALA A 439 -47.00 -38.38 47.46
N LEU A 440 -46.32 -38.98 48.45
CA LEU A 440 -44.88 -39.19 48.44
C LEU A 440 -44.45 -40.08 47.28
N GLY A 441 -45.23 -41.13 46.96
CA GLY A 441 -45.00 -41.99 45.79
C GLY A 441 -45.01 -41.21 44.47
N ARG A 442 -45.96 -40.28 44.29
CA ARG A 442 -45.99 -39.39 43.12
C ARG A 442 -44.79 -38.45 43.09
N GLN A 443 -44.45 -37.83 44.23
CA GLN A 443 -43.30 -36.92 44.31
C GLN A 443 -41.98 -37.63 43.99
N CYS A 444 -41.80 -38.88 44.45
CA CYS A 444 -40.65 -39.71 44.11
C CYS A 444 -40.61 -40.05 42.60
N ALA A 445 -41.75 -40.37 41.99
CA ALA A 445 -41.84 -40.62 40.56
C ALA A 445 -41.47 -39.38 39.73
N ASP A 446 -42.01 -38.22 40.09
CA ASP A 446 -41.72 -36.94 39.42
C ASP A 446 -40.23 -36.58 39.53
N ARG A 447 -39.64 -36.77 40.72
CA ARG A 447 -38.22 -36.51 40.95
C ARG A 447 -37.32 -37.47 40.19
N THR A 448 -37.72 -38.74 40.06
CA THR A 448 -37.02 -39.74 39.23
C THR A 448 -37.07 -39.35 37.75
N ALA A 449 -38.23 -38.91 37.26
CA ALA A 449 -38.38 -38.42 35.88
C ALA A 449 -37.51 -37.17 35.62
N ALA A 450 -37.44 -36.24 36.57
CA ALA A 450 -36.59 -35.06 36.48
C ALA A 450 -35.09 -35.42 36.46
N LEU A 451 -34.66 -36.38 37.28
CA LEU A 451 -33.29 -36.89 37.28
C LEU A 451 -32.92 -37.54 35.94
N ASN A 452 -33.79 -38.42 35.41
CA ASN A 452 -33.57 -39.06 34.12
C ASN A 452 -33.47 -38.03 32.97
N TYR A 453 -34.26 -36.96 33.03
CA TYR A 453 -34.17 -35.87 32.05
C TYR A 453 -32.84 -35.10 32.14
N GLN A 454 -32.35 -34.85 33.35
CA GLN A 454 -31.04 -34.22 33.54
C GLN A 454 -29.89 -35.14 33.11
N GLU A 455 -29.97 -36.44 33.39
CA GLU A 455 -28.99 -37.43 32.94
C GLU A 455 -28.90 -37.46 31.40
N LYS A 456 -30.06 -37.43 30.72
CA LYS A 456 -30.09 -37.32 29.25
C LYS A 456 -29.42 -36.04 28.75
N LYS A 457 -29.66 -34.88 29.39
CA LYS A 457 -28.97 -33.63 29.04
C LYS A 457 -27.46 -33.73 29.24
N CYS A 458 -27.01 -34.31 30.35
CA CYS A 458 -25.60 -34.53 30.60
C CYS A 458 -24.97 -35.42 29.53
N PHE A 459 -25.66 -36.47 29.09
CA PHE A 459 -25.23 -37.32 27.99
C PHE A 459 -25.11 -36.54 26.68
N ASP A 460 -26.11 -35.72 26.32
CA ASP A 460 -26.08 -34.89 25.12
C ASP A 460 -24.91 -33.87 25.16
N TYR A 461 -24.63 -33.28 26.33
CA TYR A 461 -23.48 -32.38 26.50
C TYR A 461 -22.16 -33.12 26.42
N ALA A 462 -22.04 -34.32 27.01
CA ALA A 462 -20.85 -35.15 26.90
C ALA A 462 -20.58 -35.55 25.44
N SER A 463 -21.62 -35.90 24.68
CA SER A 463 -21.52 -36.19 23.25
C SER A 463 -21.03 -34.97 22.45
N LYS A 464 -21.59 -33.77 22.69
CA LYS A 464 -21.12 -32.52 22.07
C LYS A 464 -19.66 -32.19 22.42
N LEU A 465 -19.26 -32.40 23.67
CA LEU A 465 -17.88 -32.21 24.10
C LEU A 465 -16.92 -33.18 23.39
N ALA A 466 -17.33 -34.42 23.17
CA ALA A 466 -16.55 -35.40 22.41
C ALA A 466 -16.36 -34.97 20.95
N THR A 467 -17.42 -34.47 20.30
CA THR A 467 -17.33 -33.93 18.94
C THR A 467 -16.40 -32.73 18.85
N MET A 468 -16.55 -31.75 19.75
CA MET A 468 -15.67 -30.56 19.78
C MET A 468 -14.20 -30.93 20.04
N ARG A 469 -13.92 -31.95 20.85
CA ARG A 469 -12.55 -32.46 21.04
C ARG A 469 -11.98 -33.06 19.76
N SER A 470 -12.76 -33.88 19.06
CA SER A 470 -12.36 -34.46 17.76
C SER A 470 -12.09 -33.38 16.69
N GLU A 471 -12.93 -32.35 16.64
CA GLU A 471 -12.73 -31.20 15.76
C GLU A 471 -11.45 -30.43 16.10
N LEU A 472 -11.17 -30.24 17.40
CA LEU A 472 -9.95 -29.59 17.87
C LEU A 472 -8.69 -30.38 17.50
N ASP A 473 -8.69 -31.70 17.68
CA ASP A 473 -7.56 -32.55 17.31
C ASP A 473 -7.32 -32.54 15.79
N THR A 474 -8.40 -32.56 15.00
CA THR A 474 -8.31 -32.41 13.54
C THR A 474 -7.74 -31.05 13.14
N ALA A 475 -8.14 -29.97 13.83
CA ALA A 475 -7.60 -28.63 13.59
C ALA A 475 -6.11 -28.53 13.95
N LYS A 476 -5.69 -29.15 15.06
CA LYS A 476 -4.27 -29.23 15.45
C LYS A 476 -3.43 -29.94 14.40
N SER A 477 -3.85 -31.12 13.94
CA SER A 477 -3.10 -31.84 12.91
C SER A 477 -3.01 -31.06 11.58
N ARG A 478 -4.03 -30.27 11.23
CA ARG A 478 -3.96 -29.37 10.07
C ARG A 478 -2.98 -28.22 10.27
N ALA A 479 -2.94 -27.64 11.45
CA ALA A 479 -2.00 -26.57 11.80
C ALA A 479 -0.55 -27.07 11.76
N GLU A 480 -0.26 -28.21 12.39
CA GLU A 480 1.06 -28.86 12.34
C GLU A 480 1.48 -29.20 10.90
N GLY A 481 0.55 -29.70 10.08
CA GLY A 481 0.80 -29.96 8.67
C GLY A 481 1.07 -28.69 7.86
N ALA A 482 0.45 -27.56 8.20
CA ALA A 482 0.70 -26.28 7.56
C ALA A 482 2.05 -25.70 7.96
N GLU A 483 2.40 -25.77 9.25
CA GLU A 483 3.70 -25.35 9.77
C GLU A 483 4.85 -26.11 9.10
N LYS A 484 4.69 -27.43 8.92
CA LYS A 484 5.67 -28.24 8.19
C LYS A 484 5.84 -27.81 6.73
N ARG A 485 4.75 -27.53 6.01
CA ARG A 485 4.81 -27.05 4.62
C ARG A 485 5.50 -25.68 4.53
N CYS A 486 5.17 -24.76 5.44
CA CYS A 486 5.84 -23.46 5.49
C CYS A 486 7.33 -23.61 5.79
N ALA A 487 7.73 -24.52 6.68
CA ALA A 487 9.13 -24.79 6.98
C ALA A 487 9.88 -25.35 5.75
N GLU A 488 9.25 -26.26 4.99
CA GLU A 488 9.80 -26.81 3.75
C GLU A 488 9.95 -25.72 2.66
N GLU A 489 8.95 -24.84 2.50
CA GLU A 489 8.98 -23.73 1.55
C GLU A 489 10.06 -22.70 1.90
N VAL A 490 10.20 -22.34 3.18
CA VAL A 490 11.27 -21.46 3.66
C VAL A 490 12.66 -22.07 3.43
N ALA A 491 12.80 -23.39 3.61
CA ALA A 491 14.05 -24.09 3.32
C ALA A 491 14.40 -24.03 1.82
N GLY A 492 13.42 -24.26 0.94
CA GLY A 492 13.60 -24.14 -0.51
C GLY A 492 14.00 -22.73 -0.95
N LEU A 493 13.29 -21.71 -0.45
CA LEU A 493 13.63 -20.30 -0.74
C LEU A 493 15.03 -19.91 -0.25
N LYS A 494 15.51 -20.50 0.85
CA LYS A 494 16.86 -20.27 1.35
C LYS A 494 17.93 -20.89 0.44
N GLU A 495 17.66 -22.07 -0.10
CA GLU A 495 18.55 -22.72 -1.09
C GLU A 495 18.61 -21.91 -2.39
N ASP A 496 17.46 -21.46 -2.90
CA ASP A 496 17.38 -20.59 -4.07
C ASP A 496 18.11 -19.25 -3.85
N ALA A 497 18.00 -18.67 -2.66
CA ALA A 497 18.68 -17.43 -2.32
C ALA A 497 20.21 -17.60 -2.29
N GLU A 498 20.72 -18.71 -1.77
CA GLU A 498 22.16 -18.99 -1.76
C GLU A 498 22.68 -19.26 -3.17
N ALA A 499 21.93 -20.03 -3.99
CA ALA A 499 22.27 -20.25 -5.39
C ALA A 499 22.28 -18.95 -6.21
N SER A 500 21.34 -18.04 -5.94
CA SER A 500 21.30 -16.71 -6.56
C SER A 500 22.52 -15.87 -6.17
N LYS A 501 22.90 -15.90 -4.88
CA LYS A 501 24.07 -15.20 -4.35
C LYS A 501 25.38 -15.72 -4.96
N ASP A 502 25.53 -17.02 -5.12
CA ASP A 502 26.68 -17.63 -5.80
C ASP A 502 26.77 -17.16 -7.27
N ARG A 503 25.62 -17.10 -7.95
CA ARG A 503 25.55 -16.61 -9.34
C ARG A 503 25.88 -15.12 -9.47
N VAL A 504 25.45 -14.30 -8.50
CA VAL A 504 25.84 -12.89 -8.44
C VAL A 504 27.35 -12.76 -8.25
N HIS A 505 27.93 -13.56 -7.36
CA HIS A 505 29.38 -13.54 -7.13
C HIS A 505 30.18 -13.95 -8.38
N GLU A 506 29.71 -14.96 -9.13
CA GLU A 506 30.32 -15.36 -10.39
C GLU A 506 30.30 -14.22 -11.43
N LEU A 507 29.15 -13.53 -11.56
CA LEU A 507 29.01 -12.38 -12.46
C LEU A 507 29.88 -11.19 -12.05
N GLU A 508 30.04 -10.95 -10.75
CA GLU A 508 30.96 -9.93 -10.23
C GLU A 508 32.41 -10.23 -10.63
N MET A 509 32.84 -11.49 -10.50
CA MET A 509 34.18 -11.92 -10.91
C MET A 509 34.38 -11.80 -12.42
N GLU A 510 33.37 -12.13 -13.23
CA GLU A 510 33.41 -11.94 -14.68
C GLU A 510 33.51 -10.46 -15.07
N CYS A 511 32.73 -9.59 -14.43
CA CYS A 511 32.77 -8.14 -14.62
C CYS A 511 34.13 -7.53 -14.22
N ALA A 512 34.72 -8.01 -13.11
CA ALA A 512 36.06 -7.60 -12.69
C ALA A 512 37.11 -8.02 -13.74
N GLY A 513 37.02 -9.24 -14.26
CA GLY A 513 37.91 -9.73 -15.33
C GLY A 513 37.80 -8.91 -16.62
N LYS A 514 36.57 -8.57 -17.05
CA LYS A 514 36.34 -7.72 -18.23
C LYS A 514 36.86 -6.29 -18.01
N SER A 515 36.68 -5.72 -16.83
CA SER A 515 37.22 -4.38 -16.49
C SER A 515 38.74 -4.35 -16.52
N ALA A 516 39.40 -5.38 -15.99
CA ALA A 516 40.86 -5.50 -16.07
C ALA A 516 41.34 -5.59 -17.54
N ALA A 517 40.68 -6.40 -18.36
CA ALA A 517 41.00 -6.52 -19.78
C ALA A 517 40.80 -5.19 -20.55
N ALA A 518 39.75 -4.43 -20.22
CA ALA A 518 39.52 -3.10 -20.78
C ALA A 518 40.62 -2.11 -20.39
N SER A 519 41.04 -2.09 -19.11
CA SER A 519 42.15 -1.25 -18.64
C SER A 519 43.47 -1.60 -19.33
N ASP A 520 43.75 -2.88 -19.56
CA ASP A 520 44.95 -3.33 -20.30
C ASP A 520 44.90 -2.93 -21.78
N MET A 521 43.71 -2.91 -22.39
CA MET A 521 43.52 -2.40 -23.75
C MET A 521 43.74 -0.89 -23.82
N GLU A 522 43.19 -0.11 -22.88
CA GLU A 522 43.46 1.33 -22.79
C GLU A 522 44.96 1.63 -22.66
N LYS A 523 45.67 0.89 -21.79
CA LYS A 523 47.11 1.07 -21.64
C LYS A 523 47.85 0.80 -22.95
N ARG A 524 47.50 -0.28 -23.66
CA ARG A 524 48.08 -0.59 -24.98
C ARG A 524 47.78 0.49 -26.02
N CYS A 525 46.60 1.11 -25.98
CA CYS A 525 46.29 2.25 -26.84
C CYS A 525 47.18 3.45 -26.51
N ARG A 526 47.34 3.81 -25.23
CA ARG A 526 48.23 4.91 -24.80
C ARG A 526 49.69 4.66 -25.17
N ASP A 527 50.17 3.43 -25.01
CA ASP A 527 51.54 3.06 -25.40
C ASP A 527 51.76 3.21 -26.91
N LYS A 528 50.75 2.85 -27.74
CA LYS A 528 50.79 3.05 -29.19
C LYS A 528 50.72 4.53 -29.57
N GLU A 529 49.89 5.32 -28.91
CA GLU A 529 49.81 6.77 -29.12
C GLU A 529 51.13 7.46 -28.76
N ALA A 530 51.76 7.08 -27.64
CA ALA A 530 53.08 7.58 -27.26
C ALA A 530 54.16 7.20 -28.27
N TYR A 531 54.13 5.96 -28.77
CA TYR A 531 55.04 5.52 -29.83
C TYR A 531 54.84 6.31 -31.14
N ALA A 532 53.59 6.53 -31.55
CA ALA A 532 53.26 7.31 -32.73
C ALA A 532 53.73 8.77 -32.59
N ALA A 533 53.51 9.39 -31.43
CA ALA A 533 54.00 10.74 -31.13
C ALA A 533 55.54 10.81 -31.19
N GLY A 534 56.25 9.79 -30.69
CA GLY A 534 57.71 9.72 -30.80
C GLY A 534 58.20 9.57 -32.24
N LEU A 535 57.48 8.83 -33.09
CA LEU A 535 57.76 8.76 -34.53
C LEU A 535 57.52 10.10 -35.23
N GLU A 536 56.45 10.81 -34.89
CA GLU A 536 56.18 12.16 -35.42
C GLU A 536 57.30 13.13 -35.04
N GLU A 537 57.79 13.09 -33.80
CA GLU A 537 58.91 13.91 -33.34
C GLU A 537 60.20 13.59 -34.12
N GLN A 538 60.50 12.30 -34.34
CA GLN A 538 61.64 11.89 -35.16
C GLN A 538 61.52 12.35 -36.63
N LEU A 539 60.32 12.25 -37.21
CA LEU A 539 60.06 12.72 -38.58
C LEU A 539 60.24 14.23 -38.68
N GLU A 540 59.76 14.99 -37.71
CA GLU A 540 59.91 16.45 -37.69
C GLU A 540 61.38 16.85 -37.47
N LEU A 541 62.15 16.10 -36.67
CA LEU A 541 63.59 16.29 -36.53
C LEU A 541 64.31 16.06 -37.88
N ILE A 542 64.03 14.94 -38.56
CA ILE A 542 64.61 14.63 -39.87
C ILE A 542 64.26 15.72 -40.88
N ARG A 543 62.99 16.14 -40.91
CA ARG A 543 62.51 17.23 -41.76
C ARG A 543 63.25 18.53 -41.49
N GLY A 544 63.38 18.94 -40.23
CA GLY A 544 64.15 20.13 -39.85
C GLY A 544 65.63 20.03 -40.22
N THR A 545 66.23 18.84 -40.09
CA THR A 545 67.62 18.57 -40.51
C THR A 545 67.78 18.71 -42.03
N MET A 546 66.85 18.15 -42.80
CA MET A 546 66.80 18.28 -44.26
C MET A 546 66.57 19.72 -44.71
N GLU A 547 65.63 20.44 -44.10
CA GLU A 547 65.37 21.85 -44.37
C GLU A 547 66.63 22.70 -44.09
N GLY A 548 67.34 22.44 -42.99
CA GLY A 548 68.61 23.07 -42.66
C GLY A 548 69.72 22.78 -43.68
N ALA A 549 69.87 21.52 -44.10
CA ALA A 549 70.82 21.12 -45.13
C ALA A 549 70.52 21.79 -46.49
N LEU A 550 69.25 21.80 -46.91
CA LEU A 550 68.81 22.50 -48.12
C LEU A 550 69.06 24.01 -48.03
N HIS A 551 68.88 24.62 -46.85
CA HIS A 551 69.20 26.03 -46.63
C HIS A 551 70.70 26.33 -46.78
N GLN A 552 71.58 25.42 -46.33
CA GLN A 552 73.04 25.56 -46.52
C GLN A 552 73.45 25.44 -47.99
N VAL A 553 72.86 24.50 -48.73
CA VAL A 553 73.08 24.35 -50.18
C VAL A 553 72.55 25.56 -50.94
N SER A 554 71.40 26.10 -50.56
CA SER A 554 70.83 27.33 -51.13
C SER A 554 71.72 28.57 -50.87
N LYS A 555 72.34 28.67 -49.69
CA LYS A 555 73.34 29.72 -49.40
C LYS A 555 74.64 29.56 -50.20
N HIS A 556 75.02 28.34 -50.59
CA HIS A 556 76.20 28.08 -51.42
C HIS A 556 75.94 28.19 -52.94
N GLY A 557 74.68 28.18 -53.38
CA GLY A 557 74.29 28.30 -54.80
C GLY A 557 74.30 29.72 -55.38
N ARG A 558 74.52 30.77 -54.57
CA ARG A 558 74.58 32.17 -55.05
C ARG A 558 76.02 32.69 -55.19
N LYS A 559 76.82 32.06 -56.05
CA LYS A 559 78.04 32.68 -56.61
C LYS A 559 78.33 32.14 -58.01
N ARG A 560 78.01 32.97 -59.03
CA ARG A 560 78.67 33.18 -60.34
C ARG A 560 79.23 31.94 -61.06
N ARG A 561 78.91 31.70 -62.34
CA ARG A 561 79.54 32.42 -63.46
C ARG A 561 78.70 32.40 -64.76
N ARG A 562 78.56 33.60 -65.33
CA ARG A 562 78.41 33.91 -66.76
C ARG A 562 79.78 33.65 -67.43
N THR A 563 79.79 32.92 -68.54
CA THR A 563 80.79 32.89 -69.65
C THR A 563 80.21 31.89 -70.67
N GLU A 564 79.54 32.31 -71.75
CA GLU A 564 80.08 32.59 -73.09
C GLU A 564 80.82 31.40 -73.76
N VAL A 565 80.28 30.95 -74.92
CA VAL A 565 80.97 30.36 -76.10
C VAL A 565 81.51 28.92 -75.88
N THR A 566 81.31 27.89 -76.73
CA THR A 566 81.44 27.72 -78.20
C THR A 566 80.74 26.44 -78.67
N ASP A 567 80.56 26.34 -80.00
CA ASP A 567 80.12 25.22 -80.83
C ASP A 567 80.65 23.82 -80.48
N LEU A 568 79.88 22.77 -80.79
CA LEU A 568 80.26 21.66 -81.71
C LEU A 568 79.14 20.62 -81.86
N GLU A 569 79.14 20.05 -83.06
CA GLU A 569 78.23 19.12 -83.73
C GLU A 569 78.13 17.73 -83.05
N ASP A 570 76.92 17.18 -82.95
CA ASP A 570 76.41 15.99 -83.68
C ASP A 570 74.96 15.66 -83.29
#